data_AF-A0A6A4IQT4-F1
#
_entry.id   AF-A0A6A4IQT4-F1
#
_cell.length_a   1.000
_cell.length_b   1.000
_cell.length_c   1.000
_cell.angle_alpha   90.00
_cell.angle_beta   90.00
_cell.angle_gamma   90.00
#
_symmetry.space_group_name_H-M   'P 1'
#
loop_
_entity.id
_entity.type
_entity.pdbx_description
1 polymer ?
#
loop_
_entity_poly.entity_id
_entity_poly.type
_entity_poly.pdbx_seq_one_letter_code
_entity_poly.pdbx_strand_id
1 'polypeptide(L)'
;VDEALVALYASYTALNRYLIGHNLFILPSRVSELESVLRRYAYDSIHSNLSQCRSTLKTGGYSRVCHLAENSIRAVLKTGDNASILLSLHRRPSNANNHERNDCPTQRIKTN
;
A
#
# COMPACT_ATOMS: atom_id res chain seq x y z
N VAL A 1 -9.28 19.59 16.61
CA VAL A 1 -8.49 18.73 15.70
C VAL A 1 -7.82 19.62 14.67
N ASP A 2 -6.51 19.48 14.48
CA ASP A 2 -5.82 20.09 13.35
C ASP A 2 -5.99 19.20 12.11
N GLU A 3 -6.74 19.70 11.12
CA GLU A 3 -7.08 18.98 9.89
C GLU A 3 -5.83 18.63 9.06
N ALA A 4 -4.80 19.48 9.08
CA ALA A 4 -3.57 19.24 8.33
C ALA A 4 -2.74 18.10 8.96
N LEU A 5 -2.65 18.07 10.29
CA LEU A 5 -1.97 16.98 10.99
C LEU A 5 -2.65 15.63 10.77
N VAL A 6 -3.99 15.59 10.79
CA VAL A 6 -4.73 14.35 10.48
C VAL A 6 -4.46 13.89 9.05
N ALA A 7 -4.46 14.81 8.08
CA ALA A 7 -4.18 14.49 6.69
C ALA A 7 -2.75 13.96 6.48
N LEU A 8 -1.75 14.58 7.12
CA LEU A 8 -0.35 14.14 7.10
C LEU A 8 -0.21 12.75 7.72
N TYR A 9 -0.77 12.55 8.91
CA TYR A 9 -0.76 11.26 9.58
C TYR A 9 -1.40 10.15 8.73
N ALA A 10 -2.54 10.44 8.10
CA ALA A 10 -3.22 9.50 7.24
C ALA A 10 -2.41 9.15 5.99
N SER A 11 -1.77 10.16 5.37
CA SER A 11 -0.91 9.97 4.19
C SER A 11 0.30 9.10 4.52
N TYR A 12 0.96 9.37 5.65
CA TYR A 12 2.08 8.58 6.14
C TYR A 12 1.65 7.15 6.46
N THR A 13 0.52 6.97 7.16
CA THR A 13 -0.01 5.65 7.52
C THR A 13 -0.36 4.84 6.27
N ALA A 14 -0.95 5.47 5.25
CA ALA A 14 -1.25 4.84 3.98
C ALA A 14 0.01 4.34 3.26
N LEU A 15 1.04 5.19 3.17
CA LEU A 15 2.34 4.81 2.61
C LEU A 15 2.98 3.68 3.41
N ASN A 16 3.03 3.78 4.73
CA ASN A 16 3.60 2.75 5.60
C ASN A 16 2.89 1.40 5.42
N ARG A 17 1.56 1.39 5.38
CA ARG A 17 0.75 0.18 5.11
C ARG A 17 1.07 -0.42 3.76
N TYR A 18 1.24 0.42 2.74
CA TYR A 18 1.64 -0.06 1.42
C TYR A 18 3.06 -0.61 1.44
N LEU A 19 4.03 0.06 2.07
CA LEU A 19 5.42 -0.39 2.12
C LEU A 19 5.57 -1.78 2.75
N ILE A 20 4.81 -2.08 3.82
CA ILE A 20 4.83 -3.39 4.48
C ILE A 20 3.94 -4.44 3.78
N GLY A 21 3.25 -4.08 2.69
CA GLY A 21 2.37 -4.99 1.94
C GLY A 21 1.05 -5.33 2.66
N HIS A 22 0.62 -4.53 3.63
CA HIS A 22 -0.58 -4.81 4.43
C HIS A 22 -1.85 -4.77 3.57
N ASN A 23 -2.66 -5.83 3.62
CA ASN A 23 -3.91 -5.99 2.86
C ASN A 23 -3.78 -5.83 1.33
N LEU A 24 -2.59 -6.10 0.77
CA LEU A 24 -2.34 -5.98 -0.66
C LEU A 24 -2.62 -7.31 -1.38
N PHE A 25 -3.90 -7.57 -1.67
CA PHE A 25 -4.32 -8.77 -2.41
C PHE A 25 -4.23 -8.61 -3.93
N ILE A 26 -4.42 -7.37 -4.41
CA ILE A 26 -4.32 -7.01 -5.83
C ILE A 26 -3.19 -5.99 -5.94
N LEU A 27 -2.15 -6.34 -6.69
CA LEU A 27 -1.02 -5.44 -6.88
C LEU A 27 -1.35 -4.40 -7.94
N PRO A 28 -1.15 -3.10 -7.64
CA PRO A 28 -1.30 -2.07 -8.65
C PRO A 28 -0.25 -2.26 -9.73
N SER A 29 -0.69 -2.23 -10.99
CA SER A 29 0.19 -2.31 -12.16
C SER A 29 0.45 -0.93 -12.76
N ARG A 30 -0.42 0.04 -12.45
CA ARG A 30 -0.38 1.42 -12.95
C ARG A 30 -0.34 2.41 -11.80
N VAL A 31 0.19 3.62 -12.05
CA VAL A 31 0.28 4.70 -11.05
C VAL A 31 -1.11 5.10 -10.54
N SER A 32 -2.13 5.12 -11.40
CA SER A 32 -3.52 5.44 -11.01
C SER A 32 -4.10 4.41 -10.03
N GLU A 33 -3.78 3.13 -10.23
CA GLU A 33 -4.20 2.05 -9.32
C GLU A 33 -3.48 2.16 -7.98
N LEU A 34 -2.18 2.46 -8.00
CA LEU A 34 -1.38 2.72 -6.80
C LEU A 34 -1.95 3.91 -6.02
N GLU A 35 -2.25 5.01 -6.69
CA GLU A 35 -2.89 6.18 -6.08
C GLU A 35 -4.24 5.80 -5.46
N SER A 36 -5.05 5.00 -6.15
CA SER A 36 -6.33 4.53 -5.62
C SER A 36 -6.19 3.67 -4.36
N VAL A 37 -5.19 2.78 -4.31
CA VAL A 37 -4.90 1.95 -3.12
C VAL A 37 -4.47 2.83 -1.94
N LEU A 38 -3.55 3.77 -2.17
CA LEU A 38 -3.07 4.67 -1.13
C LEU A 38 -4.19 5.58 -0.61
N ARG A 39 -5.07 6.08 -1.48
CA ARG A 39 -6.24 6.86 -1.08
C ARG A 39 -7.18 6.07 -0.17
N ARG A 40 -7.48 4.82 -0.53
CA ARG A 40 -8.32 3.94 0.31
C ARG A 40 -7.71 3.79 1.70
N TYR A 41 -6.41 3.50 1.79
CA TYR A 41 -5.72 3.38 3.08
C TYR A 41 -5.71 4.68 3.88
N ALA A 42 -5.58 5.83 3.21
CA ALA A 42 -5.65 7.13 3.86
C ALA A 42 -7.05 7.40 4.42
N TYR A 43 -8.11 7.13 3.65
CA TYR A 43 -9.49 7.29 4.12
C TYR A 43 -9.79 6.37 5.31
N ASP A 44 -9.37 5.10 5.27
CA ASP A 44 -9.52 4.18 6.39
C ASP A 44 -8.81 4.72 7.65
N SER A 45 -7.63 5.33 7.47
CA SER A 45 -6.85 5.90 8.57
C SER A 45 -7.51 7.17 9.12
N ILE A 46 -8.08 8.02 8.25
CA ILE A 46 -8.88 9.20 8.65
C ILE A 46 -10.10 8.74 9.44
N HIS A 47 -10.87 7.77 8.94
CA HIS A 47 -12.04 7.25 9.64
C HIS A 47 -11.69 6.65 10.98
N SER A 48 -10.63 5.83 11.04
CA SER A 48 -10.17 5.22 12.28
C SER A 48 -9.73 6.27 13.30
N ASN A 49 -8.97 7.28 12.87
CA ASN A 49 -8.49 8.36 13.73
C ASN A 49 -9.65 9.24 14.24
N LEU A 50 -10.58 9.63 13.37
CA LEU A 50 -11.75 10.44 13.74
C LEU A 50 -12.72 9.69 14.64
N SER A 51 -12.85 8.37 14.48
CA SER A 51 -13.67 7.55 15.37
C SER A 51 -13.09 7.48 16.79
N GLN A 52 -11.77 7.63 16.93
CA GLN A 52 -11.08 7.65 18.23
C GLN A 52 -11.02 9.06 18.84
N CYS A 53 -11.02 10.09 18.00
CA CYS A 53 -10.97 11.48 18.44
C CYS A 53 -12.34 11.94 18.98
N ARG A 54 -12.38 12.37 20.25
CA ARG A 54 -13.58 12.96 20.87
C ARG A 54 -13.88 14.40 20.41
N SER A 55 -13.07 14.96 19.52
CA SER A 55 -13.22 16.33 19.02
C SER A 55 -13.73 16.33 17.58
N THR A 56 -14.72 17.16 17.32
CA THR A 56 -15.38 17.24 16.03
C THR A 56 -14.56 18.09 15.04
N LEU A 57 -14.59 17.68 13.77
CA LEU A 57 -14.07 18.51 12.69
C LEU A 57 -14.98 19.72 12.48
N LYS A 58 -14.42 20.81 11.96
CA LYS A 58 -15.24 21.93 11.47
C LYS A 58 -16.13 21.45 10.32
N THR A 59 -17.20 22.16 10.02
CA THR A 59 -18.03 21.89 8.84
C THR A 59 -17.16 21.82 7.58
N GLY A 60 -17.32 20.74 6.80
CA GLY A 60 -16.49 20.44 5.62
C GLY A 60 -15.07 19.95 5.92
N GLY A 61 -14.69 19.80 7.19
CA GLY A 61 -13.34 19.43 7.60
C GLY A 61 -12.94 18.04 7.15
N TYR A 62 -13.88 17.08 7.14
CA TYR A 62 -13.61 15.74 6.63
C TYR A 62 -13.16 15.78 5.16
N SER A 63 -13.89 16.50 4.31
CA SER A 63 -13.54 16.66 2.90
C SER A 63 -12.19 17.36 2.72
N ARG A 64 -11.90 18.40 3.52
CA ARG A 64 -10.58 19.07 3.50
C ARG A 64 -9.45 18.12 3.88
N VAL A 65 -9.61 17.31 4.94
CA VAL A 65 -8.62 16.32 5.36
C VAL A 65 -8.37 15.30 4.25
N CYS A 66 -9.42 14.76 3.62
CA CYS A 66 -9.29 13.83 2.50
C CYS A 66 -8.53 14.47 1.33
N HIS A 67 -8.89 15.69 0.93
CA HIS A 67 -8.20 16.41 -0.15
C HIS A 67 -6.73 16.69 0.16
N LEU A 68 -6.41 17.09 1.40
CA LEU A 68 -5.03 17.31 1.83
C LEU A 68 -4.22 16.01 1.78
N ALA A 69 -4.81 14.90 2.24
CA ALA A 69 -4.15 13.60 2.21
C ALA A 69 -3.90 13.12 0.77
N GLU A 70 -4.90 13.25 -0.10
CA GLU A 70 -4.76 12.94 -1.53
C GLU A 70 -3.68 13.77 -2.21
N ASN A 71 -3.63 15.07 -1.94
CA ASN A 71 -2.62 15.95 -2.51
C ASN A 71 -1.22 15.57 -2.03
N SER A 72 -1.07 15.22 -0.75
CA SER A 72 0.19 14.74 -0.18
C SER A 72 0.64 13.43 -0.85
N ILE A 73 -0.25 12.45 -0.96
CA ILE A 73 0.02 11.18 -1.67
C ILE A 73 0.44 11.45 -3.11
N ARG A 74 -0.31 12.28 -3.83
CA ARG A 74 -0.01 12.62 -5.22
C ARG A 74 1.35 13.32 -5.35
N ALA A 75 1.68 14.21 -4.43
CA ALA A 75 2.98 14.88 -4.40
C ALA A 75 4.12 13.87 -4.22
N VAL A 76 3.99 12.93 -3.28
CA VAL A 76 4.98 11.85 -3.07
C VAL A 76 5.14 10.99 -4.32
N LEU A 77 4.03 10.58 -4.94
CA LEU A 77 4.07 9.75 -6.16
C LEU A 77 4.71 10.48 -7.35
N LYS A 78 4.52 11.80 -7.46
CA LYS A 78 5.12 12.63 -8.51
C LYS A 78 6.60 12.98 -8.26
N THR A 79 7.12 12.74 -7.07
CA THR A 79 8.48 13.11 -6.71
C THR A 79 9.46 12.04 -7.18
N GLY A 80 10.33 12.39 -8.13
CA GLY A 80 11.36 11.49 -8.66
C GLY A 80 10.77 10.19 -9.21
N ASP A 81 11.42 9.07 -8.89
CA ASP A 81 11.03 7.72 -9.34
C ASP A 81 10.16 6.96 -8.33
N ASN A 82 9.58 7.66 -7.34
CA ASN A 82 8.83 7.03 -6.25
C ASN A 82 7.71 6.11 -6.75
N ALA A 83 6.94 6.56 -7.76
CA ALA A 83 5.86 5.74 -8.30
C ALA A 83 6.37 4.42 -8.91
N SER A 84 7.47 4.48 -9.65
CA SER A 84 8.10 3.29 -10.26
C SER A 84 8.64 2.34 -9.19
N ILE A 85 9.32 2.87 -8.17
CA ILE A 85 9.84 2.11 -7.05
C ILE A 85 8.71 1.40 -6.31
N LEU A 86 7.65 2.14 -5.94
CA LEU A 86 6.50 1.59 -5.22
C LEU A 86 5.74 0.53 -6.01
N LEU A 87 5.62 0.67 -7.34
CA LEU A 87 5.02 -0.35 -8.21
C LEU A 87 5.89 -1.61 -8.29
N SER A 88 7.22 -1.47 -8.21
CA SER A 88 8.15 -2.60 -8.24
C SER A 88 8.28 -3.32 -6.89
N LEU A 89 7.98 -2.63 -5.77
CA LEU A 89 8.26 -3.08 -4.41
C LEU A 89 7.67 -4.47 -4.09
N HIS A 90 6.42 -4.71 -4.50
CA HIS A 90 5.71 -5.97 -4.21
C HIS A 90 5.72 -6.94 -5.38
N ARG A 91 6.29 -6.56 -6.54
CA ARG A 91 6.42 -7.49 -7.66
C ARG A 91 7.39 -8.57 -7.23
N ARG A 92 6.89 -9.82 -7.15
CA ARG A 92 7.76 -10.97 -6.99
C ARG A 92 8.79 -10.93 -8.11
N PRO A 93 10.10 -11.02 -7.82
CA PRO A 93 11.08 -11.19 -8.88
C PRO A 93 10.64 -12.41 -9.68
N SER A 94 10.40 -12.22 -10.98
CA SER A 94 10.17 -13.33 -11.88
C SER A 94 11.41 -14.19 -11.80
N ASN A 95 11.35 -15.30 -11.07
CA ASN A 95 12.43 -16.26 -11.04
C ASN A 95 12.56 -16.82 -12.46
N ALA A 96 13.45 -16.20 -13.24
CA ALA A 96 14.16 -16.82 -14.34
C ALA A 96 15.18 -17.82 -13.76
N ASN A 97 14.69 -18.76 -12.94
CA ASN A 97 15.43 -19.94 -12.53
C ASN A 97 14.55 -21.12 -12.93
N ASN A 98 14.74 -21.55 -14.18
CA ASN A 98 14.65 -22.94 -14.56
C ASN A 98 15.53 -23.72 -13.57
N HIS A 99 14.97 -24.14 -12.45
CA HIS A 99 15.58 -25.17 -11.64
C HIS A 99 15.38 -26.44 -12.46
N GLU A 100 16.44 -26.88 -13.14
CA GLU A 100 16.61 -28.28 -13.55
C GLU A 100 16.03 -29.13 -12.43
N ARG A 101 14.91 -29.80 -12.72
CA ARG A 101 14.49 -30.96 -11.94
C ARG A 101 15.53 -32.04 -12.23
N ASN A 102 16.66 -31.97 -11.52
CA ASN A 102 17.54 -33.10 -11.39
C ASN A 102 16.73 -34.27 -10.80
N ASP A 103 16.83 -35.38 -11.50
CA ASP A 103 16.14 -36.64 -11.27
C ASP A 103 16.08 -37.04 -9.78
N CYS A 104 14.87 -37.30 -9.27
CA CYS A 104 14.72 -38.16 -8.11
C CYS A 104 14.88 -39.62 -8.57
N PRO A 105 15.91 -40.37 -8.15
CA PRO A 105 15.95 -41.79 -8.41
C PRO A 105 14.93 -42.48 -7.50
N THR A 106 13.83 -42.93 -8.09
CA THR A 106 12.83 -43.80 -7.47
C THR A 106 13.51 -45.08 -6.99
N GLN A 107 13.86 -45.16 -5.70
CA GLN A 107 14.30 -46.41 -5.10
C GLN A 107 13.10 -47.38 -5.05
N ARG A 108 13.09 -48.34 -5.97
CA ARG A 108 12.20 -49.51 -5.97
C ARG A 108 12.49 -50.34 -4.72
N ILE A 109 11.54 -50.39 -3.80
CA ILE A 109 11.53 -51.36 -2.70
C ILE A 109 11.30 -52.75 -3.33
N LYS A 110 12.29 -53.65 -3.22
CA LYS A 110 12.09 -55.09 -3.44
C LYS A 110 11.62 -55.72 -2.14
N THR A 111 10.44 -56.32 -2.15
CA THR A 111 9.98 -57.21 -1.08
C THR A 111 10.48 -58.63 -1.35
N ASN A 112 11.09 -59.25 -0.33
CA ASN A 112 11.38 -60.68 -0.28
C ASN A 112 10.12 -61.47 0.08
#